data_AF-A0A2M8U1Z4-F1
#
_entry.id   AF-A0A2M8U1Z4-F1
#
_cell.length_a   1.000
_cell.length_b   1.000
_cell.length_c   1.000
_cell.angle_alpha   90.00
_cell.angle_beta   90.00
_cell.angle_gamma   90.00
#
_symmetry.space_group_name_H-M   'P 1'
#
loop_
_entity.id
_entity.type
_entity.pdbx_description
1 polymer ?
#
loop_
_entity_poly.entity_id
_entity_poly.type
_entity_poly.pdbx_seq_one_letter_code
_entity_poly.pdbx_strand_id
1 'polypeptide(L)'
;MPSSPTQNQPKPKPGLTLWFNRFASRAAHFTGTPWVFVTAVLSIVLWAATGPLLGFSEVWQLTVNTGTTIITFLMVFLIQNTQNRDAVAMHIKLDELIRATRNAENSLLDLEELTEDELDQFRNTYEKLAEKARQTQQKKKTAA
;
A
#
# COMPACT_ATOMS: atom_id res chain seq x y z
N MET A 1 23.04 25.57 -25.29
CA MET A 1 22.21 25.42 -24.08
C MET A 1 20.76 25.34 -24.51
N PRO A 2 20.04 24.22 -24.29
CA PRO A 2 18.61 24.17 -24.57
C PRO A 2 17.82 24.59 -23.32
N SER A 3 16.95 25.57 -23.53
CA SER A 3 15.96 26.11 -22.59
C SER A 3 14.96 25.04 -22.13
N SER A 4 14.86 24.84 -20.82
CA SER A 4 13.87 23.96 -20.20
C SER A 4 12.45 24.46 -20.50
N PRO A 5 11.55 23.61 -21.04
CA PRO A 5 10.15 23.98 -21.19
C PRO A 5 9.51 24.08 -19.80
N THR A 6 8.96 25.26 -19.50
CA THR A 6 8.03 25.52 -18.40
C THR A 6 6.89 24.50 -18.45
N GLN A 7 7.02 23.43 -17.67
CA GLN A 7 6.01 22.40 -17.53
C GLN A 7 4.84 22.99 -16.74
N ASN A 8 3.84 23.49 -17.46
CA ASN A 8 2.51 23.82 -16.93
C ASN A 8 1.81 22.52 -16.53
N GLN A 9 2.23 21.94 -15.40
CA GLN A 9 1.49 20.86 -14.76
C GLN A 9 0.20 21.46 -14.17
N PRO A 10 -0.99 20.95 -14.53
CA PRO A 10 -2.24 21.43 -13.93
C PRO A 10 -2.19 21.15 -12.43
N LYS A 11 -2.19 22.22 -11.61
CA LYS A 11 -2.26 22.11 -10.16
C LYS A 11 -3.51 21.28 -9.80
N PRO A 12 -3.38 20.15 -9.09
CA PRO A 12 -4.54 19.31 -8.76
C PRO A 12 -5.56 20.14 -7.99
N LYS A 13 -6.82 20.15 -8.45
CA LYS A 13 -7.90 20.98 -7.88
C LYS A 13 -8.03 20.66 -6.37
N PRO A 14 -7.68 21.60 -5.48
CA PRO A 14 -7.63 21.33 -4.06
C PRO A 14 -9.00 21.53 -3.46
N GLY A 15 -9.69 20.43 -3.17
CA GLY A 15 -10.92 20.49 -2.39
C GLY A 15 -11.24 19.13 -1.79
N LEU A 16 -11.73 18.23 -2.63
CA LEU A 16 -12.29 16.95 -2.17
C LEU A 16 -11.22 15.90 -1.86
N THR A 17 -10.24 15.71 -2.75
CA THR A 17 -9.21 14.67 -2.57
C THR A 17 -8.32 14.94 -1.36
N LEU A 18 -7.94 16.19 -1.13
CA LEU A 18 -7.10 16.58 0.00
C LEU A 18 -7.85 16.46 1.34
N TRP A 19 -9.12 16.90 1.35
CA TRP A 19 -9.99 16.76 2.52
C TRP A 19 -10.26 15.30 2.85
N PHE A 20 -10.64 14.49 1.85
CA PHE A 20 -10.87 13.05 2.00
C PHE A 20 -9.61 12.35 2.51
N ASN A 21 -8.44 12.63 1.95
CA ASN A 21 -7.18 12.03 2.42
C ASN A 21 -6.86 12.38 3.88
N ARG A 22 -7.09 13.63 4.29
CA ARG A 22 -6.92 14.05 5.68
C ARG A 22 -7.93 13.39 6.62
N PHE A 23 -9.20 13.33 6.21
CA PHE A 23 -10.25 12.67 6.97
C PHE A 23 -9.96 11.18 7.12
N ALA A 24 -9.68 10.49 6.01
CA ALA A 24 -9.42 9.06 5.99
C ALA A 24 -8.20 8.68 6.83
N SER A 25 -7.10 9.44 6.71
CA SER A 25 -5.90 9.23 7.52
C SER A 25 -6.18 9.46 9.01
N ARG A 26 -6.94 10.50 9.37
CA ARG A 26 -7.29 10.78 10.77
C ARG A 26 -8.27 9.74 11.33
N ALA A 27 -9.23 9.30 10.54
CA ALA A 27 -10.16 8.24 10.89
C ALA A 27 -9.42 6.91 11.11
N ALA A 28 -8.53 6.52 10.19
CA ALA A 28 -7.70 5.31 10.31
C ALA A 28 -6.79 5.34 11.55
N HIS A 29 -6.15 6.49 11.83
CA HIS A 29 -5.36 6.64 13.04
C HIS A 29 -6.21 6.55 14.31
N PHE A 30 -7.39 7.17 14.32
CA PHE A 30 -8.29 7.15 15.46
C PHE A 30 -8.82 5.74 15.75
N THR A 31 -9.33 5.04 14.72
CA THR A 31 -9.86 3.67 14.85
C THR A 31 -8.79 2.65 15.23
N GLY A 32 -7.51 2.91 14.92
CA GLY A 32 -6.39 2.07 15.33
C GLY A 32 -5.92 2.26 16.79
N THR A 33 -6.47 3.22 17.53
CA THR A 33 -6.02 3.45 18.93
C THR A 33 -6.63 2.44 19.92
N PRO A 34 -5.88 2.01 20.96
CA PRO A 34 -6.40 1.11 21.99
C PRO A 34 -7.63 1.63 22.72
N TRP A 35 -7.72 2.96 22.91
CA TRP A 35 -8.87 3.59 23.55
C TRP A 35 -10.16 3.40 22.75
N VAL A 36 -10.10 3.51 21.42
CA VAL A 36 -11.29 3.30 20.58
C VAL A 36 -11.75 1.85 20.65
N PHE A 37 -10.83 0.89 20.70
CA PHE A 37 -11.16 -0.51 20.92
C PHE A 37 -11.89 -0.73 22.26
N VAL A 38 -11.36 -0.18 23.35
CA VAL A 38 -12.01 -0.26 24.67
C VAL A 38 -13.40 0.35 24.64
N THR A 39 -13.58 1.52 24.02
CA THR A 39 -14.92 2.14 23.90
C THR A 39 -15.87 1.33 23.03
N ALA A 40 -15.38 0.65 21.98
CA ALA A 40 -16.20 -0.20 21.14
C ALA A 40 -16.68 -1.43 21.91
N VAL A 41 -15.78 -2.08 22.67
CA VAL A 41 -16.12 -3.21 23.55
C VAL A 41 -17.14 -2.79 24.61
N LEU A 42 -16.92 -1.66 25.29
CA LEU A 42 -17.87 -1.14 26.29
C LEU A 42 -19.23 -0.84 25.67
N SER A 43 -19.27 -0.32 24.44
CA SER A 43 -20.53 -0.06 23.72
C SER A 43 -21.28 -1.36 23.43
N ILE A 44 -20.59 -2.43 23.04
CA ILE A 44 -21.19 -3.76 22.82
C ILE A 44 -21.72 -4.33 24.14
N VAL A 45 -20.96 -4.21 25.23
CA VAL A 45 -21.39 -4.68 26.56
C VAL A 45 -22.62 -3.92 27.04
N LEU A 46 -22.64 -2.59 26.89
CA LEU A 46 -23.78 -1.75 27.28
C LEU A 46 -25.02 -2.10 26.46
N TRP A 47 -24.87 -2.32 25.16
CA TRP A 47 -25.94 -2.80 24.29
C TRP A 47 -26.46 -4.19 24.72
N ALA A 48 -25.57 -5.14 25.02
CA ALA A 48 -25.97 -6.46 25.48
C ALA A 48 -26.70 -6.39 26.83
N ALA A 49 -26.28 -5.53 27.75
CA ALA A 49 -26.89 -5.33 29.06
C ALA A 49 -28.28 -4.64 28.99
N THR A 50 -28.51 -3.81 27.98
CA THR A 50 -29.80 -3.13 27.75
C THR A 50 -30.80 -3.98 26.96
N GLY A 51 -30.33 -5.03 26.27
CA GLY A 51 -31.17 -5.97 25.52
C GLY A 51 -32.27 -6.69 26.31
N PRO A 52 -32.00 -7.22 27.53
CA PRO A 52 -33.02 -7.87 28.36
C PRO A 52 -34.17 -6.94 28.76
N LEU A 53 -33.90 -5.64 28.97
CA LEU A 53 -34.93 -4.66 29.31
C LEU A 53 -35.90 -4.40 28.14
N LEU A 54 -35.45 -4.65 26.91
CA LEU A 54 -36.20 -4.42 25.67
C LEU A 54 -36.66 -5.73 25.01
N GLY A 55 -36.54 -6.86 25.70
CA GLY A 55 -36.98 -8.17 25.24
C GLY A 55 -36.25 -8.68 23.99
N PHE A 56 -35.04 -8.20 23.71
CA PHE A 56 -34.27 -8.52 22.50
C PHE A 56 -35.09 -8.43 21.21
N SER A 57 -35.89 -7.38 21.06
CA SER A 57 -36.77 -7.19 19.91
C SER A 57 -36.03 -7.24 18.57
N GLU A 58 -36.74 -7.55 17.48
CA GLU A 58 -36.16 -7.57 16.13
C GLU A 58 -35.53 -6.22 15.75
N VAL A 59 -36.16 -5.10 16.15
CA VAL A 59 -35.63 -3.74 15.94
C VAL A 59 -34.32 -3.52 16.71
N TRP A 60 -34.23 -4.06 17.93
CA TRP A 60 -33.04 -3.95 18.78
C TRP A 60 -31.82 -4.65 18.16
N GLN A 61 -32.02 -5.86 17.65
CA GLN A 61 -30.98 -6.63 16.98
C GLN A 61 -30.62 -6.04 15.62
N LEU A 62 -31.63 -5.63 14.84
CA LEU A 62 -31.46 -5.03 13.52
C LEU A 62 -30.61 -3.76 13.60
N THR A 63 -30.87 -2.90 14.58
CA THR A 63 -30.15 -1.62 14.72
C THR A 63 -28.64 -1.82 14.85
N VAL A 64 -28.19 -2.79 15.66
CA VAL A 64 -26.76 -3.05 15.83
C VAL A 64 -26.15 -3.75 14.63
N ASN A 65 -26.85 -4.71 14.03
CA ASN A 65 -26.37 -5.39 12.83
C ASN A 65 -26.22 -4.41 11.66
N THR A 66 -27.25 -3.61 11.38
CA THR A 66 -27.24 -2.60 10.33
C THR A 66 -26.18 -1.52 10.59
N GLY A 67 -26.09 -1.02 11.83
CA GLY A 67 -25.09 -0.02 12.19
C GLY A 67 -23.65 -0.52 12.01
N THR A 68 -23.36 -1.71 12.54
CA THR A 68 -22.02 -2.31 12.42
C THR A 68 -21.68 -2.61 10.97
N THR A 69 -22.64 -3.06 10.16
CA THR A 69 -22.44 -3.31 8.73
C THR A 69 -22.06 -2.04 7.98
N ILE A 70 -22.77 -0.93 8.20
CA ILE A 70 -22.44 0.36 7.58
C ILE A 70 -21.04 0.82 8.00
N ILE A 71 -20.73 0.77 9.30
CA ILE A 71 -19.41 1.16 9.82
C ILE A 71 -18.31 0.29 9.19
N THR A 72 -18.53 -1.03 9.14
CA THR A 72 -17.57 -1.98 8.56
C THR A 72 -17.37 -1.71 7.07
N PHE A 73 -18.44 -1.48 6.31
CA PHE A 73 -18.37 -1.15 4.90
C PHE A 73 -17.53 0.12 4.66
N LEU A 74 -17.78 1.18 5.43
CA LEU A 74 -16.97 2.40 5.37
C LEU A 74 -15.52 2.14 5.78
N MET A 75 -15.30 1.33 6.82
CA MET A 75 -13.97 1.01 7.33
C MET A 75 -13.13 0.23 6.31
N VAL A 76 -13.74 -0.65 5.51
CA VAL A 76 -13.07 -1.35 4.40
C VAL A 76 -12.47 -0.34 3.42
N PHE A 77 -13.24 0.67 2.98
CA PHE A 77 -12.70 1.71 2.10
C PHE A 77 -11.59 2.55 2.75
N LEU A 78 -11.73 2.87 4.04
CA LEU A 78 -10.70 3.61 4.78
C LEU A 78 -9.40 2.82 4.91
N ILE A 79 -9.50 1.53 5.22
CA ILE A 79 -8.38 0.61 5.30
C ILE A 79 -7.73 0.48 3.93
N GLN A 80 -8.49 0.23 2.87
CA GLN A 80 -7.96 0.14 1.50
C GLN A 80 -7.24 1.42 1.08
N ASN A 81 -7.79 2.61 1.39
CA ASN A 81 -7.12 3.87 1.08
C ASN A 81 -5.79 4.04 1.82
N THR A 82 -5.74 3.64 3.09
CA THR A 82 -4.51 3.72 3.90
C THR A 82 -3.48 2.70 3.43
N GLN A 83 -3.91 1.44 3.24
CA GLN A 83 -3.07 0.35 2.74
C GLN A 83 -2.51 0.64 1.34
N ASN A 84 -3.31 1.18 0.43
CA ASN A 84 -2.85 1.54 -0.92
C ASN A 84 -1.75 2.61 -0.87
N ARG A 85 -1.88 3.61 0.01
CA ARG A 85 -0.84 4.63 0.20
C ARG A 85 0.42 4.07 0.83
N ASP A 86 0.27 3.19 1.84
CA ASP A 86 1.40 2.55 2.51
C ASP A 86 2.16 1.63 1.55
N ALA A 87 1.46 0.89 0.69
CA ALA A 87 2.06 0.05 -0.36
C ALA A 87 2.94 0.88 -1.29
N VAL A 88 2.41 1.96 -1.89
CA VAL A 88 3.18 2.87 -2.75
C VAL A 88 4.41 3.44 -2.02
N ALA A 89 4.25 3.85 -0.77
CA ALA A 89 5.37 4.36 0.02
C ALA A 89 6.43 3.29 0.32
N MET A 90 6.04 2.01 0.45
CA MET A 90 6.99 0.90 0.59
C MET A 90 7.79 0.67 -0.70
N HIS A 91 7.13 0.65 -1.86
CA HIS A 91 7.82 0.52 -3.16
C HIS A 91 8.89 1.61 -3.32
N ILE A 92 8.54 2.89 -3.14
CA ILE A 92 9.49 4.01 -3.24
C ILE A 92 10.69 3.85 -2.28
N LYS A 93 10.44 3.40 -1.04
CA LYS A 93 11.52 3.18 -0.07
C LYS A 93 12.43 2.01 -0.46
N LEU A 94 11.87 0.94 -1.03
CA LEU A 94 12.63 -0.19 -1.55
C LEU A 94 13.48 0.24 -2.75
N ASP A 95 12.91 1.02 -3.67
CA ASP A 95 13.62 1.57 -4.83
C ASP A 95 14.81 2.44 -4.40
N GLU A 96 14.60 3.33 -3.42
CA GLU A 96 15.69 4.15 -2.88
C GLU A 96 16.75 3.29 -2.16
N LEU A 97 16.35 2.24 -1.44
CA LEU A 97 17.30 1.31 -0.82
C LEU A 97 18.11 0.55 -1.88
N ILE A 98 17.48 0.08 -2.95
CA ILE A 98 18.14 -0.57 -4.09
C ILE A 98 19.12 0.40 -4.74
N ARG A 99 18.71 1.65 -4.96
CA ARG A 99 19.57 2.72 -5.52
C ARG A 99 20.74 3.07 -4.59
N ALA A 100 20.52 3.13 -3.28
CA ALA A 100 21.55 3.48 -2.31
C ALA A 100 22.55 2.33 -2.04
N THR A 101 22.09 1.08 -2.07
CA THR A 101 22.96 -0.11 -1.95
C THR A 101 23.68 -0.43 -3.26
N ARG A 102 23.13 -0.01 -4.39
CA ARG A 102 23.78 -0.05 -5.70
C ARG A 102 24.23 1.36 -6.12
N ASN A 103 25.48 1.70 -5.83
CA ASN A 103 26.28 2.55 -6.73
C ASN A 103 26.49 1.89 -8.13
N ALA A 104 25.56 1.05 -8.60
CA ALA A 104 25.74 0.03 -9.63
C ALA A 104 24.44 -0.18 -10.45
N GLU A 105 24.38 0.50 -11.58
CA GLU A 105 23.43 0.35 -12.71
C GLU A 105 21.94 0.63 -12.45
N ASN A 106 21.51 1.73 -13.05
CA ASN A 106 20.17 2.32 -13.11
C ASN A 106 19.10 1.46 -13.81
N SER A 107 19.33 0.16 -14.04
CA SER A 107 18.48 -0.67 -14.91
C SER A 107 17.48 -1.58 -14.18
N LEU A 108 17.42 -1.54 -12.85
CA LEU A 108 16.57 -2.42 -12.03
C LEU A 108 15.46 -1.68 -11.26
N LEU A 109 15.52 -0.35 -11.22
CA LEU A 109 14.39 0.47 -10.80
C LEU A 109 13.32 0.33 -11.89
N ASP A 110 12.07 0.05 -11.52
CA ASP A 110 10.90 -0.13 -12.41
C ASP A 110 10.70 -1.51 -13.08
N LEU A 111 11.29 -2.60 -12.58
CA LEU A 111 10.95 -3.97 -13.05
C LEU A 111 9.45 -4.28 -12.99
N GLU A 112 8.70 -3.65 -12.08
CA GLU A 112 7.26 -3.83 -11.88
C GLU A 112 6.39 -3.06 -12.89
N GLU A 113 6.97 -2.05 -13.57
CA GLU A 113 6.28 -1.26 -14.61
C GLU A 113 6.66 -1.71 -16.03
N LEU A 114 7.64 -2.62 -16.18
CA LEU A 114 8.04 -3.16 -17.48
C LEU A 114 6.94 -4.02 -18.08
N THR A 115 6.78 -3.90 -19.39
CA THR A 115 5.97 -4.83 -20.17
C THR A 115 6.61 -6.22 -20.22
N GLU A 116 5.81 -7.26 -20.48
CA GLU A 116 6.28 -8.65 -20.56
C GLU A 116 7.49 -8.81 -21.53
N ASP A 117 7.42 -8.13 -22.69
CA ASP A 117 8.48 -8.15 -23.71
C ASP A 117 9.79 -7.53 -23.20
N GLU A 118 9.71 -6.48 -22.37
CA GLU A 118 10.88 -5.83 -21.78
C GLU A 118 11.50 -6.69 -20.66
N LEU A 119 10.65 -7.37 -19.89
CA LEU A 119 11.07 -8.32 -18.85
C LEU A 119 11.83 -9.51 -19.46
N ASP A 120 11.38 -10.02 -20.60
CA ASP A 120 12.05 -11.08 -21.34
C ASP A 120 13.41 -10.64 -21.91
N GLN A 121 13.52 -9.42 -22.43
CA GLN A 121 14.81 -8.86 -22.87
C GLN A 121 15.78 -8.70 -21.71
N PHE A 122 15.27 -8.27 -20.55
CA PHE A 122 16.04 -8.12 -19.34
C PHE A 122 16.60 -9.46 -18.86
N ARG A 123 15.74 -10.49 -18.80
CA ARG A 123 16.12 -11.86 -18.44
C ARG A 123 17.21 -12.42 -19.36
N ASN A 124 17.02 -12.28 -20.67
CA ASN A 124 17.99 -12.74 -21.67
C ASN A 124 19.37 -12.08 -21.50
N THR A 125 19.41 -10.82 -21.09
CA THR A 125 20.66 -10.09 -20.86
C THR A 125 21.40 -10.65 -19.65
N TYR A 126 20.69 -10.91 -18.55
CA TYR A 126 21.26 -11.49 -17.34
C TYR A 126 21.69 -12.95 -17.53
N GLU A 127 20.94 -13.75 -18.29
CA GLU A 127 21.33 -15.12 -18.64
C GLU A 127 22.65 -15.13 -19.43
N LYS A 128 22.81 -14.23 -20.42
CA LYS A 128 24.06 -14.07 -21.18
C LYS A 128 25.23 -13.61 -20.30
N LEU A 129 24.99 -12.71 -19.35
CA LEU A 129 26.03 -12.27 -18.39
C LEU A 129 26.46 -13.42 -17.46
N ALA A 130 25.49 -14.18 -16.95
CA ALA A 130 25.74 -15.35 -16.12
C ALA A 130 26.51 -16.44 -16.88
N GLU A 131 26.16 -16.67 -18.14
CA GLU A 131 26.85 -17.63 -19.01
C GLU A 131 28.31 -17.21 -19.25
N LYS A 132 28.56 -15.94 -19.58
CA LYS A 132 29.92 -15.40 -19.72
C LYS A 132 30.72 -15.55 -18.42
N ALA A 133 30.13 -15.25 -17.27
CA ALA A 133 30.80 -15.41 -15.97
C ALA A 133 31.18 -16.88 -15.68
N ARG A 134 30.29 -17.84 -16.00
CA ARG A 134 30.57 -19.29 -15.87
C ARG A 134 31.71 -19.71 -16.79
N GLN A 135 31.70 -19.28 -18.05
CA GLN A 135 32.76 -19.59 -19.01
C GLN A 135 34.12 -19.02 -18.58
N THR A 136 34.16 -17.79 -18.05
CA THR A 136 35.39 -17.20 -17.51
C THR A 136 35.91 -17.95 -16.28
N GLN A 137 35.03 -18.39 -15.37
CA GLN A 137 35.42 -19.21 -14.23
C GLN A 137 35.92 -20.60 -14.65
N GLN A 138 35.30 -21.22 -15.65
CA GLN A 138 35.69 -22.53 -16.15
C GLN A 138 37.03 -22.49 -16.87
N LYS A 139 37.29 -21.46 -17.69
CA LYS A 139 38.61 -21.21 -18.30
C LYS A 139 39.70 -20.99 -17.25
N LYS A 140 39.41 -20.29 -16.15
CA LYS A 140 40.35 -20.12 -15.03
C LYS A 140 40.67 -21.44 -14.31
N LYS A 141 39.71 -22.36 -14.20
CA LYS A 141 39.90 -23.67 -13.55
C LYS A 141 40.68 -24.67 -14.42
N THR A 142 40.58 -24.59 -15.74
CA THR A 142 41.31 -25.49 -16.66
C THR A 142 42.76 -25.04 -16.91
N ALA A 143 43.08 -23.78 -16.60
CA ALA A 143 44.42 -23.19 -16.78
C ALA A 143 45.28 -23.21 -15.49
N ALA A 144 44.77 -23.76 -14.40
CA ALA A 144 45.46 -23.97 -13.12
C ALA A 144 45.66 -25.48 -12.89
#